data_AF-A0A2Z6P7U1-F1
#
_entry.id   AF-A0A2Z6P7U1-F1
#
_cell.length_a   1.000
_cell.length_b   1.000
_cell.length_c   1.000
_cell.angle_alpha   90.00
_cell.angle_beta   90.00
_cell.angle_gamma   90.00
#
_symmetry.space_group_name_H-M   'P 1'
#
loop_
_entity.id
_entity.type
_entity.pdbx_description
1 polymer ?
#
loop_
_entity_poly.entity_id
_entity_poly.type
_entity_poly.pdbx_seq_one_letter_code
_entity_poly.pdbx_strand_id
1 'polypeptide(L)'
;MAKDVAERILETPLLSSVREDKVVWEEEINGCYSVKSGYKLVMRYIIGSDKYHVVGNWNDIWKAQAPHKARHLLWRLCRGCLPTRSRLLERRVECTLNCPVYDDEIEDELHIFFRCAVAWDSWCAACLSSALHNVAYQQTNAMDRIFAVCSNESSDTVGRVVITVVS
;
A
#
# COMPACT_ATOMS: atom_id res chain seq x y z
N MET A 1 -60.62 8.55 13.87
CA MET A 1 -59.90 8.87 12.63
C MET A 1 -58.68 7.97 12.41
N ALA A 2 -57.75 7.80 13.36
CA ALA A 2 -56.58 6.91 13.16
C ALA A 2 -56.92 5.40 13.06
N LYS A 3 -57.93 4.91 13.80
CA LYS A 3 -58.40 3.51 13.71
C LYS A 3 -58.92 3.15 12.31
N ASP A 4 -59.65 4.07 11.68
CA ASP A 4 -60.26 3.91 10.36
C ASP A 4 -59.21 3.78 9.25
N VAL A 5 -58.09 4.50 9.36
CA VAL A 5 -56.98 4.41 8.40
C VAL A 5 -56.27 3.06 8.51
N ALA A 6 -56.03 2.57 9.73
CA ALA A 6 -55.39 1.27 9.95
C ALA A 6 -56.26 0.11 9.41
N GLU A 7 -57.58 0.20 9.60
CA GLU A 7 -58.54 -0.79 9.12
C GLU A 7 -58.53 -0.88 7.58
N ARG A 8 -58.54 0.28 6.90
CA ARG A 8 -58.47 0.36 5.43
C ARG A 8 -57.12 -0.13 4.84
N ILE A 9 -56.03 0.00 5.59
CA ILE A 9 -54.71 -0.55 5.18
C ILE A 9 -54.75 -2.08 5.22
N LEU A 10 -55.35 -2.67 6.26
CA LEU A 10 -55.48 -4.13 6.40
C LEU A 10 -56.42 -4.75 5.38
N GLU A 11 -57.44 -4.00 4.92
CA GLU A 11 -58.36 -4.42 3.86
C GLU A 11 -57.77 -4.34 2.44
N THR A 12 -56.60 -3.73 2.27
CA THR A 12 -55.96 -3.65 0.96
C THR A 12 -55.59 -5.07 0.49
N PRO A 13 -56.18 -5.56 -0.63
CA PRO A 13 -55.92 -6.91 -1.09
C PRO A 13 -54.44 -7.09 -1.42
N LEU A 14 -53.76 -7.92 -0.64
CA LEU A 14 -52.42 -8.37 -1.02
C LEU A 14 -52.57 -9.22 -2.27
N LEU A 15 -51.87 -8.85 -3.34
CA LEU A 15 -51.79 -9.69 -4.53
C LEU A 15 -51.31 -11.08 -4.09
N SER A 16 -51.85 -12.14 -4.67
CA SER A 16 -51.38 -13.52 -4.39
C SER A 16 -49.89 -13.74 -4.76
N SER A 17 -49.30 -12.79 -5.48
CA SER A 17 -47.87 -12.69 -5.79
C SER A 17 -47.03 -11.99 -4.72
N VAL A 18 -47.64 -11.48 -3.64
CA VAL A 18 -46.90 -10.91 -2.51
C VAL A 18 -46.15 -12.05 -1.82
N ARG A 19 -44.84 -12.04 -2.01
CA ARG A 19 -43.92 -12.92 -1.30
C ARG A 19 -43.43 -12.19 -0.06
N GLU A 20 -43.05 -12.94 0.95
CA GLU A 20 -42.35 -12.37 2.11
C GLU A 20 -41.09 -11.62 1.65
N ASP A 21 -40.81 -10.52 2.32
CA ASP A 21 -39.59 -9.76 2.11
C ASP A 21 -38.38 -10.66 2.35
N LYS A 22 -37.41 -10.61 1.44
CA LYS A 22 -36.16 -11.36 1.56
C LYS A 22 -34.97 -10.43 1.39
N VAL A 23 -33.93 -10.69 2.15
CA VAL A 23 -32.63 -10.05 1.95
C VAL A 23 -32.04 -10.58 0.64
N VAL A 24 -31.69 -9.66 -0.27
CA VAL A 24 -31.09 -9.98 -1.57
C VAL A 24 -29.73 -9.32 -1.64
N TRP A 25 -28.71 -10.08 -2.03
CA TRP A 25 -27.38 -9.57 -2.30
C TRP A 25 -27.31 -8.99 -3.72
N GLU A 26 -27.18 -7.66 -3.83
CA GLU A 26 -27.26 -6.93 -5.10
C GLU A 26 -26.15 -7.28 -6.10
N GLU A 27 -24.96 -7.70 -5.64
CA GLU A 27 -23.83 -7.97 -6.53
C GLU A 27 -23.91 -9.33 -7.26
N GLU A 28 -24.93 -10.15 -7.01
CA GLU A 28 -25.12 -11.45 -7.66
C GLU A 28 -26.55 -11.59 -8.20
N ILE A 29 -26.68 -12.06 -9.44
CA ILE A 29 -27.99 -12.18 -10.13
C ILE A 29 -28.94 -13.15 -9.41
N ASN A 30 -28.38 -14.18 -8.76
CA ASN A 30 -29.17 -15.14 -7.97
C ASN A 30 -29.61 -14.56 -6.61
N GLY A 31 -29.14 -13.35 -6.25
CA GLY A 31 -29.47 -12.68 -5.00
C GLY A 31 -28.79 -13.28 -3.77
N CYS A 32 -27.93 -14.28 -3.93
CA CYS A 32 -27.28 -14.99 -2.83
C CYS A 32 -25.91 -14.37 -2.52
N TYR A 33 -25.65 -14.14 -1.23
CA TYR A 33 -24.34 -13.71 -0.78
C TYR A 33 -23.30 -14.83 -0.93
N SER A 34 -22.07 -14.45 -1.27
CA SER A 34 -20.89 -15.29 -1.12
C SER A 34 -19.73 -14.47 -0.59
N VAL A 35 -18.79 -15.12 0.13
CA VAL A 35 -17.56 -14.44 0.59
C VAL A 35 -16.79 -13.82 -0.59
N LYS A 36 -16.80 -14.48 -1.74
CA LYS A 36 -16.17 -14.00 -2.97
C LYS A 36 -16.81 -12.71 -3.49
N SER A 37 -18.13 -12.64 -3.54
CA SER A 37 -18.85 -11.45 -4.03
C SER A 37 -18.73 -10.28 -3.05
N GLY A 38 -18.80 -10.56 -1.74
CA GLY A 38 -18.49 -9.59 -0.69
C GLY A 38 -17.06 -9.04 -0.81
N TYR A 39 -16.06 -9.91 -0.96
CA TYR A 39 -14.66 -9.49 -1.14
C TYR A 39 -14.48 -8.62 -2.39
N LYS A 40 -15.08 -9.02 -3.52
CA LYS A 40 -15.02 -8.25 -4.77
C LYS A 40 -15.61 -6.86 -4.61
N LEU A 41 -16.75 -6.74 -3.93
CA LEU A 41 -17.38 -5.45 -3.63
C LEU A 41 -16.45 -4.57 -2.80
N VAL A 42 -15.95 -5.10 -1.68
CA VAL A 42 -15.02 -4.38 -0.79
C VAL A 42 -13.76 -3.95 -1.55
N MET A 43 -13.18 -4.84 -2.36
CA MET A 43 -11.99 -4.51 -3.15
C MET A 43 -12.28 -3.47 -4.22
N ARG A 44 -13.46 -3.45 -4.85
CA ARG A 44 -13.86 -2.38 -5.78
C ARG A 44 -13.87 -1.01 -5.08
N TYR A 45 -14.37 -0.95 -3.85
CA TYR A 45 -14.33 0.28 -3.04
C TYR A 45 -12.93 0.65 -2.56
N ILE A 46 -12.11 -0.33 -2.16
CA ILE A 46 -10.73 -0.07 -1.69
C ILE A 46 -9.83 0.38 -2.84
N ILE A 47 -9.86 -0.32 -3.98
CA ILE A 47 -9.05 -0.02 -5.16
C ILE A 47 -9.55 1.25 -5.85
N GLY A 48 -10.86 1.44 -5.93
CA GLY A 48 -11.48 2.64 -6.49
C GLY A 48 -11.44 3.86 -5.57
N SER A 49 -10.99 3.70 -4.32
CA SER A 49 -10.78 4.81 -3.40
C SER A 49 -9.34 5.29 -3.51
N ASP A 50 -9.16 6.56 -3.89
CA ASP A 50 -7.86 7.23 -3.90
C ASP A 50 -7.15 7.20 -2.53
N LYS A 51 -7.87 6.92 -1.44
CA LYS A 51 -7.32 6.81 -0.08
C LYS A 51 -6.16 5.83 0.03
N TYR A 52 -6.15 4.77 -0.79
CA TYR A 52 -5.09 3.75 -0.78
C TYR A 52 -4.32 3.68 -2.08
N HIS A 53 -4.63 4.54 -3.05
CA HIS A 53 -3.90 4.61 -4.30
C HIS A 53 -2.56 5.31 -4.04
N VAL A 54 -1.48 4.62 -4.38
CA VAL A 54 -0.14 5.21 -4.38
C VAL A 54 0.32 5.24 -5.83
N VAL A 55 0.53 6.45 -6.34
CA VAL A 55 0.99 6.68 -7.72
C VAL A 55 2.38 6.08 -7.87
N GLY A 56 2.61 5.33 -8.95
CA GLY A 56 3.90 4.73 -9.23
C GLY A 56 3.83 3.61 -10.27
N ASN A 57 4.93 3.37 -10.98
CA ASN A 57 5.03 2.28 -11.93
C ASN A 57 5.46 0.98 -11.22
N TRP A 58 4.51 0.33 -10.55
CA TRP A 58 4.76 -0.91 -9.80
C TRP A 58 5.36 -2.03 -10.64
N ASN A 59 5.13 -2.03 -11.97
CA ASN A 59 5.70 -3.05 -12.85
C ASN A 59 7.24 -3.02 -12.87
N ASP A 60 7.86 -1.85 -12.69
CA ASP A 60 9.32 -1.73 -12.72
C ASP A 60 9.94 -2.43 -11.50
N ILE A 61 9.30 -2.34 -10.34
CA ILE A 61 9.70 -3.07 -9.13
C ILE A 61 9.60 -4.59 -9.36
N TRP A 62 8.51 -5.05 -9.99
CA TRP A 62 8.28 -6.49 -10.16
C TRP A 62 9.15 -7.13 -11.25
N LYS A 63 9.61 -6.33 -12.23
CA LYS A 63 10.53 -6.74 -13.30
C LYS A 63 12.00 -6.75 -12.88
N ALA A 64 12.34 -6.21 -11.71
CA ALA A 64 13.71 -6.26 -11.18
C ALA A 64 14.21 -7.70 -11.05
N GLN A 65 15.46 -7.97 -11.47
CA GLN A 65 16.14 -9.25 -11.26
C GLN A 65 16.59 -9.37 -9.81
N ALA A 66 15.63 -9.53 -8.90
CA ALA A 66 15.87 -9.65 -7.48
C ALA A 66 15.03 -10.77 -6.84
N PRO A 67 15.51 -11.36 -5.74
CA PRO A 67 14.72 -12.31 -4.96
C PRO A 67 13.36 -11.73 -4.58
N HIS A 68 12.34 -12.59 -4.49
CA HIS A 68 10.97 -12.17 -4.18
C HIS A 68 10.87 -11.32 -2.89
N LYS A 69 11.62 -11.71 -1.84
CA LYS A 69 11.68 -10.98 -0.57
C LYS A 69 12.11 -9.52 -0.75
N ALA A 70 13.04 -9.29 -1.68
CA ALA A 70 13.66 -8.02 -1.90
C ALA A 70 12.75 -7.09 -2.74
N ARG A 71 12.08 -7.62 -3.77
CA ARG A 71 10.97 -6.91 -4.46
C ARG A 71 9.83 -6.54 -3.53
N HIS A 72 9.47 -7.45 -2.62
CA HIS A 72 8.44 -7.19 -1.62
C HIS A 72 8.86 -6.09 -0.64
N LEU A 73 10.13 -6.04 -0.24
CA LEU A 73 10.67 -4.98 0.61
C LEU A 73 10.58 -3.60 -0.07
N LEU A 74 10.98 -3.50 -1.33
CA LEU A 74 10.80 -2.26 -2.12
C LEU A 74 9.34 -1.85 -2.18
N TRP A 75 8.44 -2.79 -2.44
CA TRP A 75 7.01 -2.51 -2.45
C TRP A 75 6.54 -1.95 -1.10
N ARG A 76 7.00 -2.51 0.02
CA ARG A 76 6.67 -1.99 1.37
C ARG A 76 7.25 -0.61 1.62
N LEU A 77 8.48 -0.34 1.16
CA LEU A 77 9.08 1.00 1.22
C LEU A 77 8.23 2.01 0.46
N CYS A 78 7.96 1.74 -0.82
CA CYS A 78 7.18 2.63 -1.67
C CYS A 78 5.76 2.83 -1.15
N ARG A 79 5.24 1.92 -0.32
CA ARG A 79 3.93 2.03 0.34
C ARG A 79 3.97 2.71 1.72
N GLY A 80 5.14 3.15 2.20
CA GLY A 80 5.30 3.68 3.57
C GLY A 80 4.93 2.67 4.66
N CYS A 81 5.14 1.38 4.38
CA CYS A 81 4.73 0.27 5.24
C CYS A 81 5.86 -0.29 6.10
N LEU A 82 7.07 0.28 6.00
CA LEU A 82 8.19 -0.12 6.84
C LEU A 82 7.99 0.37 8.27
N PRO A 83 8.41 -0.42 9.28
CA PRO A 83 8.27 -0.06 10.68
C PRO A 83 9.40 0.90 11.11
N THR A 84 9.56 2.04 10.43
CA THR A 84 10.49 3.09 10.87
C THR A 84 9.98 3.73 12.16
N ARG A 85 10.85 4.32 12.97
CA ARG A 85 10.42 5.07 14.17
C ARG A 85 9.42 6.17 13.84
N SER A 86 9.60 6.89 12.72
CA SER A 86 8.63 7.88 12.25
C SER A 86 7.23 7.27 12.04
N ARG A 87 7.13 6.09 11.38
CA ARG A 87 5.87 5.36 11.15
C ARG A 87 5.27 4.75 12.40
N LEU A 88 6.11 4.29 13.32
CA LEU A 88 5.69 3.77 14.61
C LEU A 88 5.03 4.87 15.46
N LEU A 89 5.62 6.06 15.48
CA LEU A 89 5.06 7.23 16.17
C LEU A 89 3.75 7.72 15.53
N GLU A 90 3.64 7.75 14.20
CA GLU A 90 2.37 8.02 13.51
C GLU A 90 1.26 7.05 13.96
N ARG A 91 1.63 5.82 14.32
CA ARG A 91 0.73 4.77 14.85
C ARG A 91 0.64 4.74 16.37
N ARG A 92 1.13 5.78 17.05
CA ARG A 92 1.08 5.95 18.52
C ARG A 92 1.84 4.88 19.31
N VAL A 93 2.87 4.29 18.70
CA VAL A 93 3.83 3.44 19.42
C VAL A 93 4.88 4.34 20.06
N GLU A 94 5.07 4.20 21.37
CA GLU A 94 6.06 4.98 22.12
C GLU A 94 7.48 4.55 21.75
N CYS A 95 8.22 5.43 21.09
CA CYS A 95 9.63 5.26 20.74
C CYS A 95 10.28 6.63 20.46
N THR A 96 11.61 6.68 20.44
CA THR A 96 12.34 7.89 20.02
C THR A 96 12.25 8.07 18.50
N LEU A 97 12.46 9.28 17.98
CA LEU A 97 12.47 9.54 16.52
C LEU A 97 13.82 9.22 15.86
N ASN A 98 14.90 9.31 16.63
CA ASN A 98 16.26 9.36 16.14
C ASN A 98 16.74 8.00 15.63
N CYS A 99 17.61 7.98 14.62
CA CYS A 99 18.24 6.77 14.15
C CYS A 99 19.19 6.19 15.20
N PRO A 100 19.14 4.87 15.51
CA PRO A 100 20.02 4.26 16.52
C PRO A 100 21.50 4.27 16.12
N VAL A 101 21.80 4.45 14.84
CA VAL A 101 23.17 4.52 14.30
C VAL A 101 23.71 5.94 14.39
N TYR A 102 22.84 6.92 14.15
CA TYR A 102 23.19 8.35 14.11
C TYR A 102 22.09 9.12 14.86
N ASP A 103 22.36 9.43 16.13
CA ASP A 103 21.35 9.89 17.10
C ASP A 103 20.75 11.27 16.78
N ASP A 104 21.20 11.93 15.72
CA ASP A 104 20.78 13.29 15.37
C ASP A 104 19.81 13.37 14.16
N GLU A 105 19.60 12.28 13.41
CA GLU A 105 18.66 12.27 12.28
C GLU A 105 17.40 11.43 12.56
N ILE A 106 16.26 11.82 12.00
CA ILE A 106 14.99 11.07 12.11
C ILE A 106 15.12 9.76 11.32
N GLU A 107 14.74 8.65 11.95
CA GLU A 107 14.64 7.36 11.29
C GLU A 107 13.34 7.30 10.47
N ASP A 108 13.44 7.74 9.21
CA ASP A 108 12.41 7.61 8.18
C ASP A 108 12.89 6.78 6.98
N GLU A 109 12.01 6.50 6.01
CA GLU A 109 12.35 5.65 4.87
C GLU A 109 13.47 6.23 3.99
N LEU A 110 13.57 7.56 3.92
CA LEU A 110 14.63 8.20 3.13
C LEU A 110 15.97 8.08 3.85
N HIS A 111 15.99 8.32 5.15
CA HIS A 111 17.19 8.21 5.97
C HIS A 111 17.73 6.79 5.95
N ILE A 112 16.93 5.79 6.35
CA ILE A 112 17.44 4.42 6.51
C ILE A 112 17.87 3.75 5.20
N PHE A 113 17.42 4.25 4.04
CA PHE A 113 17.79 3.70 2.73
C PHE A 113 18.86 4.48 1.97
N PHE A 114 18.97 5.79 2.18
CA PHE A 114 19.81 6.64 1.32
C PHE A 114 20.78 7.55 2.06
N ARG A 115 20.51 7.91 3.31
CA ARG A 115 21.31 8.92 4.04
C ARG A 115 22.07 8.35 5.24
N CYS A 116 21.53 7.31 5.87
CA CYS A 116 22.19 6.64 6.98
C CYS A 116 23.56 6.12 6.55
N ALA A 117 24.56 6.26 7.42
CA ALA A 117 25.93 5.80 7.14
C ALA A 117 25.97 4.30 6.77
N VAL A 118 25.20 3.47 7.48
CA VAL A 118 25.09 2.03 7.17
C VAL A 118 24.53 1.79 5.78
N ALA A 119 23.50 2.56 5.38
CA ALA A 119 22.97 2.47 4.03
C ALA A 119 24.04 2.86 3.02
N TRP A 120 24.67 4.03 3.21
CA TRP A 120 25.72 4.54 2.34
C TRP A 120 26.85 3.52 2.12
N ASP A 121 27.34 2.90 3.19
CA ASP A 121 28.37 1.87 3.14
C ASP A 121 27.90 0.64 2.34
N SER A 122 26.66 0.20 2.55
CA SER A 122 26.05 -0.87 1.75
C SER A 122 26.02 -0.52 0.27
N TRP A 123 25.53 0.67 -0.11
CA TRP A 123 25.52 1.13 -1.50
C TRP A 123 26.93 1.18 -2.11
N CYS A 124 27.93 1.61 -1.33
CA CYS A 124 29.32 1.65 -1.77
C CYS A 124 29.91 0.25 -1.95
N ALA A 125 29.65 -0.68 -1.01
CA ALA A 125 30.08 -2.07 -1.09
C ALA A 125 29.47 -2.80 -2.29
N ALA A 126 28.24 -2.42 -2.67
CA ALA A 126 27.62 -2.87 -3.89
C ALA A 126 28.04 -2.05 -5.14
N CYS A 127 29.08 -1.23 -5.12
CA CYS A 127 29.50 -0.41 -6.27
C CYS A 127 28.36 0.40 -6.91
N LEU A 128 27.43 0.90 -6.10
CA LEU A 128 26.25 1.69 -6.52
C LEU A 128 26.34 3.14 -6.04
N SER A 129 27.53 3.59 -5.64
CA SER A 129 27.75 4.96 -5.16
C SER A 129 27.39 6.02 -6.21
N SER A 130 27.51 5.72 -7.50
CA SER A 130 27.09 6.61 -8.59
C SER A 130 25.59 6.92 -8.56
N ALA A 131 24.75 5.95 -8.18
CA ALA A 131 23.31 6.16 -8.02
C ALA A 131 23.02 7.11 -6.85
N LEU A 132 23.76 7.04 -5.74
CA LEU A 132 23.58 7.95 -4.61
C LEU A 132 23.90 9.42 -4.96
N HIS A 133 24.89 9.64 -5.82
CA HIS A 133 25.33 10.99 -6.21
C HIS A 133 24.57 11.55 -7.42
N ASN A 134 23.74 10.74 -8.09
CA ASN A 134 23.03 11.19 -9.26
C ASN A 134 21.96 12.22 -8.88
N VAL A 135 22.10 13.44 -9.40
CA VAL A 135 21.19 14.56 -9.16
C VAL A 135 19.76 14.22 -9.60
N ALA A 136 19.58 13.38 -10.62
CA ALA A 136 18.27 12.90 -11.05
C ALA A 136 17.53 12.07 -9.97
N TYR A 137 18.29 11.48 -9.03
CA TYR A 137 17.79 10.68 -7.92
C TYR A 137 17.78 11.46 -6.59
N GLN A 138 18.05 12.77 -6.60
CA GLN A 138 17.92 13.63 -5.41
C GLN A 138 16.46 14.08 -5.14
N GLN A 139 15.47 13.34 -5.66
CA GLN A 139 14.04 13.61 -5.43
C GLN A 139 13.67 13.61 -3.93
N THR A 140 12.53 14.21 -3.60
CA THR A 140 12.16 14.64 -2.24
C THR A 140 11.92 13.49 -1.27
N ASN A 141 11.44 12.33 -1.72
CA ASN A 141 11.11 11.18 -0.87
C ASN A 141 11.70 9.85 -1.38
N ALA A 142 11.73 8.84 -0.52
CA ALA A 142 12.34 7.54 -0.82
C ALA A 142 11.68 6.78 -1.98
N MET A 143 10.36 6.90 -2.14
CA MET A 143 9.58 6.19 -3.16
C MET A 143 9.99 6.64 -4.56
N ASP A 144 10.05 7.95 -4.76
CA ASP A 144 10.42 8.58 -6.02
C ASP A 144 11.84 8.19 -6.46
N ARG A 145 12.77 8.11 -5.49
CA ARG A 145 14.14 7.63 -5.75
C ARG A 145 14.17 6.18 -6.19
N ILE A 146 13.41 5.31 -5.52
CA ILE A 146 13.32 3.89 -5.89
C ILE A 146 12.72 3.72 -7.28
N PHE A 147 11.63 4.42 -7.61
CA PHE A 147 11.07 4.35 -8.95
C PHE A 147 12.06 4.86 -10.01
N ALA A 148 12.75 5.97 -9.75
CA ALA A 148 13.75 6.47 -10.67
C ALA A 148 14.91 5.47 -10.89
N VAL A 149 15.40 4.82 -9.83
CA VAL A 149 16.41 3.75 -9.93
C VAL A 149 15.86 2.56 -10.72
N CYS A 150 14.64 2.11 -10.43
CA CYS A 150 14.03 0.97 -11.12
C CYS A 150 13.75 1.24 -12.61
N SER A 151 13.47 2.48 -13.00
CA SER A 151 13.16 2.83 -14.39
C SER A 151 14.40 3.16 -15.23
N ASN A 152 15.47 3.69 -14.62
CA ASN A 152 16.65 4.18 -15.36
C ASN A 152 17.87 3.24 -15.29
N GLU A 153 17.93 2.34 -14.32
CA GLU A 153 19.06 1.42 -14.16
C GLU A 153 18.78 0.05 -14.79
N SER A 154 19.86 -0.67 -15.11
CA SER A 154 19.76 -2.04 -15.62
C SER A 154 19.11 -2.97 -14.58
N SER A 155 18.43 -4.02 -15.04
CA SER A 155 17.78 -4.98 -14.13
C SER A 155 18.75 -5.64 -13.13
N ASP A 156 20.02 -5.80 -13.52
CA ASP A 156 21.10 -6.28 -12.65
C ASP A 156 21.46 -5.24 -11.57
N THR A 157 21.65 -3.98 -11.97
CA THR A 157 21.88 -2.85 -11.05
C THR A 157 20.76 -2.75 -10.03
N VAL A 158 19.50 -2.80 -10.48
CA VAL A 158 18.32 -2.80 -9.61
C VAL A 158 18.32 -4.03 -8.71
N GLY A 159 18.69 -5.20 -9.23
CA GLY A 159 18.86 -6.42 -8.44
C GLY A 159 19.84 -6.24 -7.28
N ARG A 160 21.00 -5.62 -7.55
CA ARG A 160 22.05 -5.35 -6.57
C ARG A 160 21.59 -4.33 -5.52
N VAL A 161 20.97 -3.22 -5.94
CA VAL A 161 20.36 -2.20 -5.06
C VAL A 161 19.42 -2.86 -4.05
N VAL A 162 18.60 -3.77 -4.57
CA VAL A 162 17.52 -4.40 -3.81
C VAL A 162 18.03 -5.45 -2.84
N ILE A 163 19.19 -6.06 -3.11
CA ILE A 163 19.86 -6.99 -2.20
C ILE A 163 20.58 -6.27 -1.06
N THR A 164 21.22 -5.12 -1.31
CA THR A 164 21.90 -4.34 -0.27
C THR A 164 20.96 -3.78 0.79
N VAL A 165 19.68 -3.67 0.47
CA VAL A 165 18.64 -3.26 1.42
C VAL A 165 18.24 -4.39 2.38
N VAL A 166 18.37 -5.65 1.97
CA VAL A 166 17.86 -6.83 2.70
C VAL A 166 18.94 -7.47 3.58
N SER A 167 20.20 -7.10 3.39
CA SER A 167 21.39 -7.69 4.04
C SER A 167 21.72 -6.98 5.34
#